data_AF-A0A917W3I4-F1
#
_entry.id   AF-A0A917W3I4-F1
#
_cell.length_a   1.000
_cell.length_b   1.000
_cell.length_c   1.000
_cell.angle_alpha   90.00
_cell.angle_beta   90.00
_cell.angle_gamma   90.00
#
_symmetry.space_group_name_H-M   'P 1'
#
loop_
_entity.id
_entity.type
_entity.pdbx_description
1 polymer ?
#
loop_
_entity_poly.entity_id
_entity_poly.type
_entity_poly.pdbx_seq_one_letter_code
_entity_poly.pdbx_strand_id
1 'polypeptide(L)'
;MEQQVAASGGCLETDADLEVELVELHTVGQIGGTDKITQHEFVPPVVEEPSHNSAAEVAADTSDQNAHAITVRNSLRSTDEPRHCAKTDDWATTAGERDALETFLDQYRAIVVWKLAGLSDDQAGRKLVESGTTLGGIVKHLRHVEEAWFVNALDGVPRPEWRDTDPEWQYRMEPGEMLAGLIADYESACATSRRIAAGRGLDDLAQHPRLGELSLRWVYLHMIEETARHAGHLDILREQIDGRTGFA
;
A
#
# COMPACT_ATOMS: atom_id res chain seq x y z
N MET A 1 6.75 -55.14 -31.47
CA MET A 1 5.35 -55.53 -31.69
C MET A 1 4.53 -55.41 -30.41
N GLU A 2 3.57 -54.48 -30.32
CA GLU A 2 3.53 -53.09 -30.81
C GLU A 2 2.33 -52.38 -30.17
N GLN A 3 2.37 -51.05 -30.09
CA GLN A 3 1.28 -50.23 -29.55
C GLN A 3 0.49 -49.58 -30.69
N GLN A 4 -0.84 -49.65 -30.62
CA GLN A 4 -1.76 -48.62 -31.15
C GLN A 4 -3.06 -48.73 -30.32
N VAL A 5 -3.33 -47.76 -29.43
CA VAL A 5 -3.94 -46.44 -29.69
C VAL A 5 -5.44 -46.55 -30.01
N ALA A 6 -6.24 -46.09 -29.05
CA ALA A 6 -7.53 -45.45 -29.26
C ALA A 6 -7.63 -44.34 -28.21
N ALA A 7 -8.16 -43.17 -28.58
CA ALA A 7 -8.18 -42.00 -27.71
C ALA A 7 -9.58 -41.38 -27.60
N SER A 8 -9.99 -41.13 -26.37
CA SER A 8 -10.99 -40.15 -25.98
C SER A 8 -10.65 -39.71 -24.54
N GLY A 9 -10.80 -38.45 -24.15
CA GLY A 9 -11.44 -37.34 -24.86
C GLY A 9 -12.45 -36.71 -23.93
N GLY A 10 -11.99 -35.75 -23.13
CA GLY A 10 -12.77 -35.14 -22.06
C GLY A 10 -11.95 -34.07 -21.36
N CYS A 11 -11.95 -32.86 -21.91
CA CYS A 11 -11.62 -31.69 -21.12
C CYS A 11 -12.69 -31.53 -20.04
N LEU A 12 -12.27 -31.21 -18.82
CA LEU A 12 -13.12 -30.52 -17.85
C LEU A 12 -12.54 -29.12 -17.73
N GLU A 13 -13.17 -28.18 -18.42
CA GLU A 13 -12.95 -26.76 -18.21
C GLU A 13 -13.50 -26.42 -16.81
N THR A 14 -12.63 -25.86 -15.97
CA THR A 14 -13.03 -25.27 -14.69
C THR A 14 -12.52 -23.85 -14.66
N ASP A 15 -13.30 -22.94 -15.26
CA ASP A 15 -13.12 -21.51 -15.04
C ASP A 15 -13.25 -21.23 -13.53
N ALA A 16 -12.24 -20.58 -12.98
CA ALA A 16 -12.22 -20.06 -11.62
C ALA A 16 -11.71 -18.61 -11.70
N ASP A 17 -12.46 -17.68 -11.14
CA ASP A 17 -12.36 -16.27 -11.51
C ASP A 17 -11.09 -15.57 -10.98
N LEU A 18 -10.35 -14.97 -11.91
CA LEU A 18 -9.12 -14.23 -11.62
C LEU A 18 -9.38 -12.72 -11.54
N GLU A 19 -10.03 -12.29 -10.47
CA GLU A 19 -10.09 -10.88 -10.06
C GLU A 19 -8.84 -10.51 -9.26
N VAL A 20 -7.83 -10.01 -9.97
CA VAL A 20 -6.92 -8.99 -9.44
C VAL A 20 -7.43 -7.68 -10.04
N GLU A 21 -7.98 -6.80 -9.21
CA GLU A 21 -8.77 -5.63 -9.63
C GLU A 21 -7.89 -4.53 -10.23
N LEU A 22 -7.49 -4.72 -11.49
CA LEU A 22 -7.12 -3.61 -12.35
C LEU A 22 -8.33 -2.68 -12.47
N VAL A 23 -8.25 -1.51 -11.84
CA VAL A 23 -9.30 -0.48 -11.88
C VAL A 23 -9.48 -0.01 -13.32
N GLU A 24 -10.43 -0.62 -14.03
CA GLU A 24 -10.85 -0.17 -15.34
C GLU A 24 -11.49 1.22 -15.21
N LEU A 25 -10.79 2.24 -15.69
CA LEU A 25 -11.35 3.58 -15.92
C LEU A 25 -12.32 3.54 -17.10
N HIS A 26 -13.41 2.80 -16.95
CA HIS A 26 -14.41 2.60 -17.99
C HIS A 26 -15.11 3.93 -18.30
N THR A 27 -14.98 4.35 -19.55
CA THR A 27 -15.30 5.71 -20.02
C THR A 27 -16.76 6.09 -19.80
N VAL A 28 -17.00 7.38 -19.52
CA VAL A 28 -18.32 8.03 -19.39
C VAL A 28 -19.32 7.49 -20.44
N GLY A 29 -20.42 6.91 -19.95
CA GLY A 29 -21.45 6.29 -20.79
C GLY A 29 -22.07 7.27 -21.79
N GLN A 30 -22.41 6.77 -22.98
CA GLN A 30 -23.00 7.57 -24.05
C GLN A 30 -24.40 8.09 -23.66
N ILE A 31 -24.51 9.39 -23.38
CA ILE A 31 -25.81 10.07 -23.32
C ILE A 31 -26.12 10.62 -24.72
N GLY A 32 -27.10 10.02 -25.40
CA GLY A 32 -27.55 10.48 -26.71
C GLY A 32 -28.36 11.78 -26.62
N GLY A 33 -27.72 12.93 -26.83
CA GLY A 33 -28.38 14.24 -26.89
C GLY A 33 -27.54 15.27 -27.62
N THR A 34 -28.04 15.80 -28.74
CA THR A 34 -27.32 16.78 -29.58
C THR A 34 -27.58 18.21 -29.14
N ASP A 35 -27.05 18.61 -27.98
CA ASP A 35 -27.04 20.01 -27.53
C ASP A 35 -25.61 20.56 -27.43
N LYS A 36 -25.48 21.87 -27.69
CA LYS A 36 -24.17 22.50 -27.88
C LYS A 36 -23.54 22.86 -26.54
N ILE A 37 -22.43 22.20 -26.21
CA ILE A 37 -21.58 22.60 -25.07
C ILE A 37 -20.89 23.92 -25.42
N THR A 38 -21.42 25.04 -24.90
CA THR A 38 -20.67 26.29 -24.77
C THR A 38 -19.60 26.14 -23.69
N GLN A 39 -18.39 26.60 -23.98
CA GLN A 39 -17.31 26.66 -23.00
C GLN A 39 -17.67 27.66 -21.89
N HIS A 40 -17.75 27.19 -20.65
CA HIS A 40 -17.67 28.04 -19.47
C HIS A 40 -16.25 27.96 -18.92
N GLU A 41 -15.58 29.11 -18.80
CA GLU A 41 -14.29 29.20 -18.13
C GLU A 41 -14.44 28.88 -16.63
N PHE A 42 -13.54 28.05 -16.11
CA PHE A 42 -13.48 27.75 -14.68
C PHE A 42 -12.82 28.91 -13.93
N VAL A 43 -13.62 29.70 -13.22
CA VAL A 43 -13.15 30.79 -12.35
C VAL A 43 -13.00 30.24 -10.92
N PRO A 44 -11.78 30.15 -10.36
CA PRO A 44 -11.59 29.70 -8.98
C PRO A 44 -12.11 30.77 -7.98
N PRO A 45 -12.63 30.36 -6.82
CA PRO A 45 -13.10 31.30 -5.81
C PRO A 45 -11.94 32.09 -5.18
N VAL A 46 -12.16 33.40 -4.99
CA VAL A 46 -11.23 34.27 -4.25
C VAL A 46 -11.38 33.97 -2.75
N VAL A 47 -10.25 33.73 -2.08
CA VAL A 47 -10.19 33.65 -0.61
C VAL A 47 -9.82 35.04 -0.08
N GLU A 48 -10.70 35.65 0.71
CA GLU A 48 -10.39 36.89 1.42
C GLU A 48 -9.65 36.58 2.73
N GLU A 49 -8.46 37.18 2.93
CA GLU A 49 -7.75 37.09 4.21
C GLU A 49 -8.35 38.07 5.25
N PRO A 50 -8.47 37.66 6.52
CA PRO A 50 -9.01 38.52 7.58
C PRO A 50 -8.02 39.65 7.92
N SER A 51 -8.43 40.89 7.66
CA SER A 51 -7.58 42.07 7.86
C SER A 51 -7.29 42.36 9.34
N HIS A 52 -6.04 42.76 9.62
CA HIS A 52 -5.67 43.28 10.93
C HIS A 52 -6.42 44.58 11.25
N ASN A 53 -6.90 44.72 12.49
CA ASN A 53 -7.13 46.04 13.08
C ASN A 53 -6.90 46.05 14.59
N SER A 54 -6.61 47.23 15.16
CA SER A 54 -5.92 47.35 16.45
C SER A 54 -6.75 48.02 17.55
N ALA A 55 -6.72 47.40 18.74
CA ALA A 55 -6.81 47.96 20.10
C ALA A 55 -7.88 49.00 20.47
N ALA A 56 -8.61 48.70 21.55
CA ALA A 56 -9.10 49.69 22.53
C ALA A 56 -9.08 49.06 23.93
N GLU A 57 -8.61 49.81 24.93
CA GLU A 57 -8.56 49.38 26.34
C GLU A 57 -9.88 49.70 27.09
N VAL A 58 -10.23 48.86 28.07
CA VAL A 58 -10.85 49.31 29.33
C VAL A 58 -10.21 48.51 30.47
N ALA A 59 -9.77 49.19 31.53
CA ALA A 59 -8.98 48.59 32.61
C ALA A 59 -9.80 48.09 33.81
N ALA A 60 -9.22 47.16 34.57
CA ALA A 60 -9.58 46.89 35.96
C ALA A 60 -8.30 46.55 36.76
N ASP A 61 -8.08 47.26 37.87
CA ASP A 61 -6.97 47.05 38.80
C ASP A 61 -7.40 46.14 39.97
N THR A 62 -6.54 45.21 40.40
CA THR A 62 -6.35 44.90 41.83
C THR A 62 -5.12 44.02 42.10
N SER A 63 -4.14 44.59 42.79
CA SER A 63 -3.27 43.96 43.82
C SER A 63 -2.73 42.52 43.61
N ASP A 64 -1.48 42.44 43.15
CA ASP A 64 -0.29 41.80 43.78
C ASP A 64 -0.41 40.60 44.76
N GLN A 65 0.69 39.84 44.88
CA GLN A 65 1.00 38.75 45.84
C GLN A 65 0.45 37.34 45.55
N ASN A 66 1.10 36.62 44.62
CA ASN A 66 1.95 35.49 45.05
C ASN A 66 2.88 34.97 43.93
N ALA A 67 4.20 35.12 44.11
CA ALA A 67 5.20 34.58 43.19
C ALA A 67 5.81 33.28 43.73
N HIS A 68 5.28 32.13 43.30
CA HIS A 68 5.92 30.83 43.50
C HIS A 68 6.08 30.07 42.19
N ALA A 69 7.34 29.74 41.87
CA ALA A 69 7.71 29.11 40.61
C ALA A 69 7.26 27.63 40.55
N ILE A 70 6.61 27.26 39.45
CA ILE A 70 6.45 25.86 39.04
C ILE A 70 7.36 25.61 37.84
N THR A 71 8.59 25.23 38.13
CA THR A 71 9.60 24.90 37.12
C THR A 71 9.28 23.57 36.43
N VAL A 72 9.31 23.61 35.10
CA VAL A 72 9.50 22.50 34.14
C VAL A 72 9.64 21.09 34.73
N ARG A 73 8.67 20.22 34.42
CA ARG A 73 8.89 18.78 34.22
C ARG A 73 8.15 18.27 32.99
N ASN A 74 8.75 18.53 31.82
CA ASN A 74 8.34 17.86 30.59
C ASN A 74 9.03 16.48 30.49
N SER A 75 8.40 15.48 31.11
CA SER A 75 8.83 14.07 31.14
C SER A 75 7.61 13.27 31.63
N LEU A 76 7.15 12.19 30.99
CA LEU A 76 7.85 11.25 30.11
C LEU A 76 7.15 11.12 28.75
N ARG A 77 7.81 11.51 27.64
CA ARG A 77 7.54 10.92 26.33
C ARG A 77 8.61 9.86 26.13
N SER A 78 8.22 8.60 25.85
CA SER A 78 9.23 7.57 25.55
C SER A 78 10.05 8.00 24.34
N THR A 79 11.35 7.74 24.37
CA THR A 79 12.28 8.15 23.29
C THR A 79 12.58 7.03 22.30
N ASP A 80 12.03 5.84 22.54
CA ASP A 80 12.15 4.65 21.67
C ASP A 80 11.09 4.63 20.54
N GLU A 81 10.80 5.78 19.93
CA GLU A 81 10.29 5.79 18.55
C GLU A 81 11.48 5.41 17.64
N PRO A 82 11.40 4.33 16.82
CA PRO A 82 12.50 3.96 15.92
C PRO A 82 12.66 5.05 14.86
N ARG A 83 13.64 5.92 15.09
CA ARG A 83 14.00 7.00 14.16
C ARG A 83 14.58 6.38 12.89
N HIS A 84 14.11 6.90 11.76
CA HIS A 84 14.45 6.49 10.40
C HIS A 84 13.87 5.12 9.95
N CYS A 85 12.73 5.17 9.25
CA CYS A 85 12.88 4.95 7.81
C CYS A 85 13.60 6.20 7.28
N ALA A 86 14.80 6.03 6.72
CA ALA A 86 15.69 7.16 6.50
C ALA A 86 15.07 8.10 5.45
N LYS A 87 14.83 9.36 5.83
CA LYS A 87 14.84 10.45 4.84
C LYS A 87 16.31 10.62 4.47
N THR A 88 16.79 9.79 3.55
CA THR A 88 18.13 9.91 2.98
C THR A 88 18.21 11.24 2.26
N ASP A 89 19.27 12.01 2.52
CA ASP A 89 19.43 13.33 1.89
C ASP A 89 19.59 13.22 0.36
N ASP A 90 20.02 12.05 -0.13
CA ASP A 90 19.76 11.60 -1.51
C ASP A 90 18.47 10.78 -1.56
N TRP A 91 17.47 11.34 -2.21
CA TRP A 91 16.12 10.79 -2.38
C TRP A 91 15.95 10.04 -3.71
N ALA A 92 17.06 9.56 -4.29
CA ALA A 92 17.16 9.08 -5.67
C ALA A 92 16.77 10.14 -6.73
N THR A 93 16.70 11.42 -6.35
CA THR A 93 16.26 12.56 -7.19
C THR A 93 17.18 12.82 -8.39
N THR A 94 18.40 12.28 -8.39
CA THR A 94 19.34 12.30 -9.52
C THR A 94 19.89 10.92 -9.90
N ALA A 95 19.28 9.84 -9.40
CA ALA A 95 19.75 8.47 -9.63
C ALA A 95 19.26 7.89 -10.97
N GLY A 96 19.71 6.68 -11.32
CA GLY A 96 19.22 5.97 -12.50
C GLY A 96 17.76 5.52 -12.35
N GLU A 97 17.07 5.25 -13.46
CA GLU A 97 15.67 4.79 -13.46
C GLU A 97 15.47 3.56 -12.56
N ARG A 98 16.38 2.59 -12.62
CA ARG A 98 16.35 1.41 -11.74
C ARG A 98 16.46 1.82 -10.26
N ASP A 99 17.50 2.58 -9.94
CA ASP A 99 17.84 2.93 -8.56
C ASP A 99 16.68 3.70 -7.91
N ALA A 100 16.01 4.58 -8.68
CA ALA A 100 14.80 5.25 -8.25
C ALA A 100 13.64 4.28 -8.02
N LEU A 101 13.31 3.40 -8.99
CA LEU A 101 12.23 2.40 -8.84
C LEU A 101 12.46 1.48 -7.62
N GLU A 102 13.67 0.98 -7.45
CA GLU A 102 14.04 0.10 -6.34
C GLU A 102 14.01 0.86 -5.00
N THR A 103 14.47 2.12 -4.95
CA THR A 103 14.40 2.97 -3.75
C THR A 103 12.96 3.27 -3.32
N PHE A 104 12.10 3.69 -4.25
CA PHE A 104 10.69 3.98 -3.95
C PHE A 104 9.94 2.73 -3.46
N LEU A 105 10.18 1.57 -4.08
CA LEU A 105 9.54 0.33 -3.68
C LEU A 105 10.02 -0.14 -2.28
N ASP A 106 11.33 -0.10 -2.02
CA ASP A 106 11.88 -0.47 -0.71
C ASP A 106 11.48 0.53 0.40
N GLN A 107 11.28 1.81 0.09
CA GLN A 107 10.69 2.77 1.02
C GLN A 107 9.27 2.37 1.43
N TYR A 108 8.38 2.04 0.47
CA TYR A 108 7.01 1.65 0.80
C TYR A 108 6.95 0.29 1.53
N ARG A 109 7.80 -0.69 1.15
CA ARG A 109 7.98 -1.94 1.90
C ARG A 109 8.35 -1.68 3.37
N ALA A 110 9.29 -0.77 3.62
CA ALA A 110 9.69 -0.39 4.99
C ALA A 110 8.57 0.35 5.75
N ILE A 111 7.77 1.18 5.08
CA ILE A 111 6.60 1.85 5.68
C ILE A 111 5.55 0.83 6.12
N VAL A 112 5.27 -0.19 5.30
CA VAL A 112 4.32 -1.27 5.65
C VAL A 112 4.74 -2.00 6.94
N VAL A 113 6.01 -2.38 7.07
CA VAL A 113 6.52 -3.02 8.30
C VAL A 113 6.46 -2.06 9.49
N TRP A 114 6.82 -0.79 9.31
CA TRP A 114 6.75 0.23 10.37
C TRP A 114 5.31 0.50 10.85
N LYS A 115 4.31 0.44 9.96
CA LYS A 115 2.89 0.60 10.29
C LYS A 115 2.34 -0.51 11.18
N LEU A 116 2.95 -1.69 11.15
CA LEU A 116 2.56 -2.85 11.95
C LEU A 116 3.35 -2.96 13.26
N ALA A 117 4.49 -2.26 13.38
CA ALA A 117 5.32 -2.29 14.57
C ALA A 117 4.55 -1.91 15.86
N GLY A 118 4.74 -2.72 16.89
CA GLY A 118 4.13 -2.51 18.22
C GLY A 118 2.65 -2.90 18.35
N LEU A 119 2.05 -3.55 17.35
CA LEU A 119 0.72 -4.15 17.46
C LEU A 119 0.79 -5.54 18.09
N SER A 120 -0.29 -5.94 18.77
CA SER A 120 -0.60 -7.35 19.08
C SER A 120 -1.36 -8.02 17.94
N ASP A 121 -1.37 -9.36 17.93
CA ASP A 121 -2.17 -10.16 16.98
C ASP A 121 -3.67 -9.79 17.05
N ASP A 122 -4.20 -9.59 18.27
CA ASP A 122 -5.56 -9.11 18.56
C ASP A 122 -5.89 -7.69 18.03
N GLN A 123 -4.86 -6.87 17.72
CA GLN A 123 -5.03 -5.58 17.05
C GLN A 123 -4.89 -5.75 15.53
N ALA A 124 -3.94 -6.58 15.09
CA ALA A 124 -3.68 -6.84 13.67
C ALA A 124 -4.87 -7.50 12.96
N GLY A 125 -5.55 -8.43 13.63
CA GLY A 125 -6.71 -9.15 13.10
C GLY A 125 -8.06 -8.43 13.24
N ARG A 126 -8.10 -7.17 13.68
CA ARG A 126 -9.38 -6.45 13.81
C ARG A 126 -9.93 -6.03 12.46
N LYS A 127 -11.22 -6.32 12.28
CA LYS A 127 -12.06 -5.78 11.20
C LYS A 127 -12.58 -4.42 11.67
N LEU A 128 -12.14 -3.34 11.02
CA LEU A 128 -12.47 -1.95 11.37
C LEU A 128 -13.30 -1.26 10.27
N VAL A 129 -13.54 -1.97 9.17
CA VAL A 129 -14.25 -1.51 7.97
C VAL A 129 -15.18 -2.63 7.48
N GLU A 130 -16.26 -2.28 6.78
CA GLU A 130 -17.33 -3.23 6.40
C GLU A 130 -16.85 -4.33 5.44
N SER A 131 -15.82 -4.07 4.62
CA SER A 131 -15.14 -5.09 3.81
C SER A 131 -14.48 -6.20 4.64
N GLY A 132 -14.35 -6.01 5.96
CA GLY A 132 -13.69 -6.96 6.85
C GLY A 132 -12.17 -7.04 6.69
N THR A 133 -11.57 -6.10 5.95
CA THR A 133 -10.11 -5.95 5.79
C THR A 133 -9.43 -5.73 7.15
N THR A 134 -8.26 -6.32 7.33
CA THR A 134 -7.48 -6.31 8.58
C THR A 134 -6.04 -5.84 8.34
N LEU A 135 -5.39 -5.28 9.37
CA LEU A 135 -3.98 -4.84 9.30
C LEU A 135 -3.03 -6.01 8.99
N GLY A 136 -3.23 -7.17 9.63
CA GLY A 136 -2.49 -8.40 9.34
C GLY A 136 -2.78 -8.96 7.94
N GLY A 137 -4.02 -8.79 7.47
CA GLY A 137 -4.40 -9.12 6.10
C GLY A 137 -3.67 -8.29 5.05
N ILE A 138 -3.53 -6.97 5.22
CA ILE A 138 -2.89 -6.14 4.19
C ILE A 138 -1.42 -6.57 3.94
N VAL A 139 -0.65 -6.95 4.98
CA VAL A 139 0.72 -7.48 4.78
C VAL A 139 0.73 -8.89 4.17
N LYS A 140 -0.26 -9.73 4.50
CA LYS A 140 -0.47 -11.07 3.92
C LYS A 140 -0.82 -10.99 2.42
N HIS A 141 -1.63 -10.01 2.03
CA HIS A 141 -1.91 -9.62 0.64
C HIS A 141 -0.67 -9.09 -0.08
N LEU A 142 0.05 -8.11 0.49
CA LEU A 142 1.25 -7.58 -0.16
C LEU A 142 2.34 -8.65 -0.34
N ARG A 143 2.48 -9.57 0.63
CA ARG A 143 3.28 -10.80 0.48
C ARG A 143 2.82 -11.67 -0.69
N HIS A 144 1.51 -11.78 -0.92
CA HIS A 144 1.01 -12.53 -2.07
C HIS A 144 1.31 -11.80 -3.39
N VAL A 145 1.14 -10.47 -3.45
CA VAL A 145 1.41 -9.65 -4.64
C VAL A 145 2.89 -9.71 -5.04
N GLU A 146 3.81 -9.65 -4.08
CA GLU A 146 5.26 -9.87 -4.30
C GLU A 146 5.53 -11.23 -4.98
N GLU A 147 4.92 -12.31 -4.49
CA GLU A 147 5.03 -13.63 -5.12
C GLU A 147 4.37 -13.66 -6.52
N ALA A 148 3.20 -13.05 -6.68
CA ALA A 148 2.45 -13.05 -7.94
C ALA A 148 3.27 -12.41 -9.08
N TRP A 149 3.88 -11.25 -8.85
CA TRP A 149 4.61 -10.56 -9.90
C TRP A 149 6.05 -11.05 -10.07
N PHE A 150 6.82 -11.22 -8.99
CA PHE A 150 8.22 -11.63 -9.14
C PHE A 150 8.38 -13.14 -9.32
N VAL A 151 7.68 -13.97 -8.54
CA VAL A 151 7.84 -15.44 -8.60
C VAL A 151 6.96 -16.05 -9.69
N ASN A 152 5.69 -15.65 -9.79
CA ASN A 152 4.77 -16.26 -10.75
C ASN A 152 4.87 -15.64 -12.15
N ALA A 153 4.82 -14.31 -12.31
CA ALA A 153 4.89 -13.68 -13.63
C ALA A 153 6.32 -13.56 -14.21
N LEU A 154 7.30 -13.04 -13.45
CA LEU A 154 8.67 -12.89 -13.96
C LEU A 154 9.45 -14.22 -14.00
N ASP A 155 9.51 -14.97 -12.89
CA ASP A 155 10.25 -16.26 -12.81
C ASP A 155 9.48 -17.47 -13.37
N GLY A 156 8.21 -17.30 -13.76
CA GLY A 156 7.42 -18.31 -14.46
C GLY A 156 7.00 -19.52 -13.62
N VAL A 157 7.11 -19.44 -12.29
CA VAL A 157 6.70 -20.52 -11.37
C VAL A 157 5.18 -20.52 -11.24
N PRO A 158 4.45 -21.64 -11.42
CA PRO A 158 2.98 -21.64 -11.32
C PRO A 158 2.43 -21.14 -9.96
N ARG A 159 1.31 -20.40 -9.98
CA ARG A 159 0.52 -20.05 -8.77
C ARG A 159 -0.12 -21.35 -8.21
N PRO A 160 -0.12 -21.57 -6.89
CA PRO A 160 -0.88 -22.68 -6.30
C PRO A 160 -2.40 -22.48 -6.41
N GLU A 161 -3.10 -23.46 -7.00
CA GLU A 161 -4.55 -23.46 -7.31
C GLU A 161 -5.46 -23.13 -6.10
N TRP A 162 -5.02 -23.42 -4.87
CA TRP A 162 -5.80 -23.10 -3.67
C TRP A 162 -6.04 -21.60 -3.49
N ARG A 163 -5.18 -20.73 -4.06
CA ARG A 163 -5.30 -19.27 -3.99
C ARG A 163 -6.42 -18.71 -4.87
N ASP A 164 -7.01 -19.54 -5.71
CA ASP A 164 -8.16 -19.21 -6.57
C ASP A 164 -9.50 -19.59 -5.89
N THR A 165 -9.47 -20.33 -4.77
CA THR A 165 -10.69 -20.87 -4.11
C THR A 165 -11.38 -19.93 -3.11
N ASP A 166 -10.68 -18.89 -2.67
CA ASP A 166 -11.18 -17.86 -1.73
C ASP A 166 -10.33 -16.58 -1.93
N PRO A 167 -10.71 -15.67 -2.85
CA PRO A 167 -9.89 -14.48 -3.17
C PRO A 167 -9.59 -13.60 -1.96
N GLU A 168 -10.50 -13.58 -0.98
CA GLU A 168 -10.44 -12.75 0.23
C GLU A 168 -9.61 -13.34 1.37
N TRP A 169 -9.05 -14.54 1.20
CA TRP A 169 -8.15 -15.20 2.17
C TRP A 169 -7.00 -14.29 2.63
N GLN A 170 -6.55 -13.42 1.73
CA GLN A 170 -5.39 -12.57 1.91
C GLN A 170 -5.70 -11.33 2.76
N TYR A 171 -6.90 -10.74 2.68
CA TYR A 171 -7.24 -9.49 3.39
C TYR A 171 -7.64 -9.70 4.86
N ARG A 172 -7.69 -10.96 5.32
CA ARG A 172 -8.02 -11.35 6.69
C ARG A 172 -6.90 -12.14 7.37
N MET A 173 -6.64 -11.81 8.63
CA MET A 173 -5.80 -12.61 9.52
C MET A 173 -6.64 -13.74 10.12
N GLU A 174 -6.16 -14.98 10.01
CA GLU A 174 -6.88 -16.19 10.42
C GLU A 174 -6.55 -16.61 11.87
N PRO A 175 -7.44 -17.34 12.57
CA PRO A 175 -7.20 -17.80 13.94
C PRO A 175 -5.94 -18.67 14.04
N GLY A 176 -4.93 -18.17 14.76
CA GLY A 176 -3.64 -18.84 14.95
C GLY A 176 -2.51 -18.34 14.04
N GLU A 177 -2.79 -17.45 13.09
CA GLU A 177 -1.73 -16.63 12.48
C GLU A 177 -1.14 -15.65 13.51
N MET A 178 0.14 -15.31 13.36
CA MET A 178 0.84 -14.32 14.20
C MET A 178 1.38 -13.20 13.31
N LEU A 179 1.19 -11.94 13.71
CA LEU A 179 1.64 -10.76 12.97
C LEU A 179 3.15 -10.81 12.69
N ALA A 180 3.94 -11.23 13.67
CA ALA A 180 5.39 -11.38 13.50
C ALA A 180 5.77 -12.41 12.41
N GLY A 181 4.95 -13.45 12.22
CA GLY A 181 5.10 -14.41 11.12
C GLY A 181 4.71 -13.80 9.78
N LEU A 182 3.58 -13.08 9.71
CA LEU A 182 3.11 -12.43 8.48
C LEU A 182 4.10 -11.34 8.00
N ILE A 183 4.74 -10.61 8.91
CA ILE A 183 5.82 -9.67 8.61
C ILE A 183 7.05 -10.40 8.06
N ALA A 184 7.50 -11.47 8.71
CA ALA A 184 8.67 -12.23 8.27
C ALA A 184 8.47 -12.89 6.88
N ASP A 185 7.26 -13.40 6.61
CA ASP A 185 6.86 -13.91 5.30
C ASP A 185 6.89 -12.80 4.22
N TYR A 186 6.44 -11.59 4.54
CA TYR A 186 6.51 -10.43 3.63
C TYR A 186 7.95 -9.99 3.37
N GLU A 187 8.79 -9.83 4.40
CA GLU A 187 10.20 -9.48 4.25
C GLU A 187 10.97 -10.52 3.42
N SER A 188 10.65 -11.80 3.60
CA SER A 188 11.17 -12.93 2.81
C SER A 188 10.73 -12.88 1.34
N ALA A 189 9.47 -12.53 1.08
CA ALA A 189 8.96 -12.30 -0.27
C ALA A 189 9.69 -11.12 -0.95
N CYS A 190 9.79 -9.96 -0.30
CA CYS A 190 10.53 -8.79 -0.79
C CYS A 190 12.02 -9.10 -1.09
N ALA A 191 12.67 -9.93 -0.26
CA ALA A 191 14.04 -10.39 -0.51
C ALA A 191 14.14 -11.32 -1.73
N THR A 192 13.14 -12.19 -1.94
CA THR A 192 13.01 -13.02 -3.14
C THR A 192 12.78 -12.18 -4.40
N SER A 193 11.91 -11.17 -4.33
CA SER A 193 11.64 -10.22 -5.42
C SER A 193 12.90 -9.49 -5.88
N ARG A 194 13.68 -8.93 -4.94
CA ARG A 194 14.97 -8.29 -5.23
C ARG A 194 15.95 -9.25 -5.90
N ARG A 195 16.05 -10.51 -5.42
CA ARG A 195 16.90 -11.55 -6.04
C ARG A 195 16.52 -11.85 -7.49
N ILE A 196 15.22 -11.91 -7.81
CA ILE A 196 14.74 -12.21 -9.17
C ILE A 196 14.96 -11.01 -10.11
N ALA A 197 14.71 -9.80 -9.63
CA ALA A 197 14.83 -8.57 -10.42
C ALA A 197 16.28 -8.10 -10.65
N ALA A 198 17.21 -8.47 -9.78
CA ALA A 198 18.65 -8.20 -9.95
C ALA A 198 19.28 -8.99 -11.12
N GLY A 199 18.64 -10.06 -11.60
CA GLY A 199 19.11 -10.88 -12.72
C GLY A 199 18.60 -10.44 -14.10
N ARG A 200 17.89 -9.32 -14.20
CA ARG A 200 17.11 -8.90 -15.38
C ARG A 200 17.33 -7.43 -15.71
N GLY A 201 17.27 -7.05 -16.98
CA GLY A 201 17.12 -5.66 -17.43
C GLY A 201 15.74 -5.08 -17.10
N LEU A 202 15.59 -3.75 -17.13
CA LEU A 202 14.28 -3.10 -16.92
C LEU A 202 13.31 -3.37 -18.09
N ASP A 203 13.86 -3.54 -19.28
CA ASP A 203 13.16 -3.81 -20.54
C ASP A 203 13.01 -5.33 -20.82
N ASP A 204 13.52 -6.20 -19.93
CA ASP A 204 13.36 -7.65 -20.08
C ASP A 204 11.90 -8.04 -19.93
N LEU A 205 11.38 -8.78 -20.91
CA LEU A 205 9.98 -9.17 -20.98
C LEU A 205 9.71 -10.54 -20.34
N ALA A 206 8.54 -10.69 -19.74
CA ALA A 206 7.95 -11.97 -19.35
C ALA A 206 6.50 -12.07 -19.84
N GLN A 207 6.02 -13.30 -20.06
CA GLN A 207 4.69 -13.60 -20.57
C GLN A 207 3.71 -13.81 -19.41
N HIS A 208 2.72 -12.94 -19.26
CA HIS A 208 1.67 -13.04 -18.26
C HIS A 208 0.34 -13.52 -18.88
N PRO A 209 -0.32 -14.59 -18.36
CA PRO A 209 -1.45 -15.24 -19.04
C PRO A 209 -2.65 -14.33 -19.41
N ARG A 210 -2.87 -13.23 -18.67
CA ARG A 210 -3.97 -12.27 -18.92
C ARG A 210 -3.52 -10.95 -19.56
N LEU A 211 -2.24 -10.61 -19.51
CA LEU A 211 -1.73 -9.29 -19.96
C LEU A 211 -0.79 -9.35 -21.17
N GLY A 212 -0.36 -10.55 -21.57
CA GLY A 212 0.67 -10.70 -22.61
C GLY A 212 2.05 -10.32 -22.06
N GLU A 213 2.81 -9.56 -22.85
CA GLU A 213 4.17 -9.16 -22.49
C GLU A 213 4.18 -8.00 -21.49
N LEU A 214 4.77 -8.24 -20.31
CA LEU A 214 5.12 -7.22 -19.33
C LEU A 214 6.63 -7.11 -19.17
N SER A 215 7.12 -5.94 -18.75
CA SER A 215 8.54 -5.69 -18.48
C SER A 215 8.80 -5.56 -16.98
N LEU A 216 10.06 -5.75 -16.55
CA LEU A 216 10.44 -5.48 -15.15
C LEU A 216 10.13 -4.02 -14.74
N ARG A 217 10.29 -3.05 -15.65
CA ARG A 217 9.88 -1.65 -15.42
C ARG A 217 8.39 -1.53 -15.07
N TRP A 218 7.53 -2.22 -15.81
CA TRP A 218 6.09 -2.22 -15.55
C TRP A 218 5.77 -2.87 -14.20
N VAL A 219 6.40 -4.01 -13.88
CA VAL A 219 6.25 -4.68 -12.58
C VAL A 219 6.68 -3.77 -11.44
N TYR A 220 7.82 -3.08 -11.51
CA TYR A 220 8.22 -2.14 -10.46
C TYR A 220 7.22 -0.99 -10.28
N LEU A 221 6.71 -0.40 -11.36
CA LEU A 221 5.73 0.69 -11.29
C LEU A 221 4.43 0.25 -10.60
N HIS A 222 3.87 -0.90 -10.97
CA HIS A 222 2.67 -1.45 -10.32
C HIS A 222 2.92 -1.86 -8.87
N MET A 223 4.07 -2.48 -8.57
CA MET A 223 4.44 -2.84 -7.19
C MET A 223 4.56 -1.61 -6.27
N ILE A 224 5.08 -0.47 -6.78
CA ILE A 224 5.13 0.80 -6.03
C ILE A 224 3.71 1.30 -5.79
N GLU A 225 2.87 1.32 -6.83
CA GLU A 225 1.48 1.79 -6.78
C GLU A 225 0.60 0.98 -5.82
N GLU A 226 0.67 -0.35 -5.88
CA GLU A 226 -0.06 -1.24 -4.97
C GLU A 226 0.43 -1.12 -3.52
N THR A 227 1.75 -1.13 -3.30
CA THR A 227 2.31 -1.01 -1.93
C THR A 227 2.00 0.38 -1.33
N ALA A 228 1.98 1.44 -2.14
CA ALA A 228 1.61 2.79 -1.70
C ALA A 228 0.09 2.90 -1.39
N ARG A 229 -0.78 2.36 -2.24
CA ARG A 229 -2.24 2.24 -1.99
C ARG A 229 -2.49 1.57 -0.64
N HIS A 230 -1.87 0.41 -0.43
CA HIS A 230 -2.07 -0.38 0.78
C HIS A 230 -1.38 0.21 2.03
N ALA A 231 -0.29 0.98 1.89
CA ALA A 231 0.24 1.79 2.99
C ALA A 231 -0.78 2.86 3.44
N GLY A 232 -1.49 3.51 2.51
CA GLY A 232 -2.59 4.43 2.84
C GLY A 232 -3.77 3.73 3.55
N HIS A 233 -4.09 2.49 3.18
CA HIS A 233 -5.08 1.69 3.91
C HIS A 233 -4.60 1.31 5.33
N LEU A 234 -3.31 0.99 5.51
CA LEU A 234 -2.71 0.75 6.83
C LEU A 234 -2.77 1.99 7.73
N ASP A 235 -2.63 3.21 7.19
CA ASP A 235 -2.76 4.45 7.95
C ASP A 235 -4.13 4.59 8.61
N ILE A 236 -5.20 4.50 7.83
CA ILE A 236 -6.58 4.67 8.30
C ILE A 236 -7.00 3.56 9.28
N LEU A 237 -6.50 2.34 9.10
CA LEU A 237 -6.73 1.24 10.04
C LEU A 237 -5.88 1.38 11.31
N ARG A 238 -4.66 1.90 11.24
CA ARG A 238 -3.80 2.11 12.42
C ARG A 238 -4.31 3.25 13.30
N GLU A 239 -4.77 4.35 12.71
CA GLU A 239 -5.36 5.48 13.44
C GLU A 239 -6.56 5.02 14.29
N GLN A 240 -7.39 4.12 13.76
CA GLN A 240 -8.52 3.53 14.48
C GLN A 240 -8.13 2.54 15.60
N ILE A 241 -6.88 2.08 15.67
CA ILE A 241 -6.38 1.20 16.74
C ILE A 241 -5.76 2.00 17.90
N ASP A 242 -4.88 2.97 17.60
CA ASP A 242 -4.11 3.67 18.63
C ASP A 242 -3.86 5.16 18.35
N GLY A 243 -4.57 5.76 17.38
CA GLY A 243 -4.47 7.19 17.05
C GLY A 243 -3.15 7.59 16.37
N ARG A 244 -2.31 6.62 15.96
CA ARG A 244 -1.07 6.90 15.21
C ARG A 244 -1.40 7.12 13.73
N THR A 245 -1.25 8.37 13.29
CA THR A 245 -1.55 8.83 11.92
C THR A 245 -0.48 8.43 10.88
N GLY A 246 -0.68 8.87 9.63
CA GLY A 246 0.16 8.58 8.47
C GLY A 246 1.63 9.01 8.56
N PHE A 247 2.42 8.53 7.60
CA PHE A 247 3.76 9.08 7.34
C PHE A 247 3.66 10.26 6.35
N ALA A 248 4.47 11.30 6.54
CA ALA A 248 4.51 12.53 5.73
C ALA A 248 5.95 13.07 5.60
#